data_AF-A0A2S9VFV8-F1
#
_entry.id   AF-A0A2S9VFV8-F1
#
_cell.length_a   1.000
_cell.length_b   1.000
_cell.length_c   1.000
_cell.angle_alpha   90.00
_cell.angle_beta   90.00
_cell.angle_gamma   90.00
#
_symmetry.space_group_name_H-M   'P 1'
#
loop_
_entity.id
_entity.type
_entity.pdbx_description
1 polymer ?
#
loop_
_entity_poly.entity_id
_entity_poly.type
_entity_poly.pdbx_seq_one_letter_code
_entity_poly.pdbx_strand_id
1 'polypeptide(L)'
;MQPLFNTLEPQVLFQEVPDEVSLGFTITGCKLRCEGCHSEEIWDGNLGVSLTNEAFAAYLKKYEGFITCVLFFGGEWHAECVF
;
A
#
# COMPACT_ATOMS: atom_id res chain seq x y z
N MET A 1 2.72 -0.01 -18.69
CA MET A 1 1.91 0.98 -17.96
C MET A 1 2.20 0.75 -16.49
N GLN A 2 2.81 1.72 -15.81
CA GLN A 2 3.21 1.60 -14.40
C GLN A 2 1.99 1.77 -13.47
N PRO A 3 2.02 1.23 -12.24
CA PRO A 3 0.95 1.45 -11.27
C PRO A 3 0.81 2.95 -10.99
N LEU A 4 -0.44 3.43 -10.95
CA LEU A 4 -0.80 4.85 -10.90
C LEU A 4 -1.16 5.29 -9.47
N PHE A 5 -0.53 4.71 -8.45
CA PHE A 5 -0.86 5.02 -7.05
C PHE A 5 0.37 5.31 -6.21
N ASN A 6 0.16 6.15 -5.20
CA ASN A 6 1.15 6.50 -4.19
C ASN A 6 1.00 5.58 -2.98
N THR A 7 2.11 5.30 -2.32
CA THR A 7 2.11 4.56 -1.05
C THR A 7 2.88 5.32 0.03
N LEU A 8 2.49 5.14 1.28
CA LEU A 8 3.34 5.47 2.42
C LEU A 8 4.58 4.58 2.44
N GLU A 9 5.53 4.89 3.33
CA GLU A 9 6.69 4.01 3.52
C GLU A 9 6.23 2.60 3.96
N PRO A 10 6.68 1.54 3.27
CA PRO A 10 6.23 0.18 3.58
C PRO A 10 6.67 -0.27 4.98
N GLN A 11 5.79 -1.01 5.66
CA GLN A 11 6.01 -1.46 7.03
C GLN A 11 6.07 -2.99 7.09
N VAL A 12 6.90 -3.53 7.99
CA VAL A 12 6.88 -4.96 8.30
C VAL A 12 5.83 -5.23 9.37
N LEU A 13 4.88 -6.11 9.07
CA LEU A 13 3.71 -6.39 9.90
C LEU A 13 3.63 -7.89 10.21
N PHE A 14 2.99 -8.22 11.34
CA PHE A 14 2.95 -9.58 11.88
C PHE A 14 1.54 -10.08 12.23
N GLN A 15 0.55 -9.20 12.26
CA GLN A 15 -0.79 -9.53 12.80
C GLN A 15 -1.90 -9.55 11.75
N GLU A 16 -1.66 -8.96 10.58
CA GLU A 16 -2.69 -8.73 9.57
C GLU A 16 -2.99 -9.99 8.73
N VAL A 17 -1.99 -10.85 8.57
CA VAL A 17 -2.14 -12.17 7.95
C VAL A 17 -1.60 -13.21 8.93
N PRO A 18 -2.42 -14.18 9.38
CA PRO A 18 -1.96 -15.21 10.29
C PRO A 18 -0.75 -15.97 9.74
N ASP A 19 0.23 -16.23 10.62
CA ASP A 19 1.45 -17.00 10.34
C ASP A 19 2.41 -16.40 9.30
N GLU A 20 2.20 -15.14 8.89
CA GLU A 20 2.99 -14.48 7.83
C GLU A 20 3.74 -13.25 8.37
N VAL A 21 4.98 -13.05 7.90
CA VAL A 21 5.68 -11.76 8.03
C VAL A 21 5.41 -10.96 6.75
N SER A 22 4.60 -9.92 6.87
CA SER A 22 4.09 -9.16 5.73
C SER A 22 4.87 -7.87 5.50
N LEU A 23 5.23 -7.59 4.26
CA LEU A 23 5.58 -6.22 3.85
C LEU A 23 4.32 -5.50 3.39
N GLY A 24 3.83 -4.59 4.22
CA GLY A 24 2.61 -3.83 4.04
C GLY A 24 2.84 -2.52 3.28
N PHE A 25 2.06 -2.30 2.22
CA PHE A 25 2.01 -1.07 1.43
C PHE A 25 0.65 -0.40 1.63
N THR A 26 0.62 0.79 2.22
CA THR A 26 -0.62 1.57 2.38
C THR A 26 -0.77 2.53 1.21
N ILE A 27 -1.83 2.36 0.41
CA ILE A 27 -2.11 3.14 -0.79
C ILE A 27 -2.89 4.41 -0.42
N THR A 28 -2.51 5.55 -0.97
CA THR A 28 -3.17 6.83 -0.73
C THR A 28 -4.03 7.27 -1.93
N GLY A 29 -4.93 8.23 -1.72
CA GLY A 29 -5.83 8.77 -2.74
C GLY A 29 -7.24 8.17 -2.75
N CYS A 30 -7.73 7.63 -1.62
CA CYS A 30 -9.09 7.09 -1.56
C CYS A 30 -10.15 8.20 -1.71
N LYS A 31 -10.92 8.17 -2.80
CA LYS A 31 -12.00 9.15 -3.04
C LYS A 31 -13.34 8.78 -2.42
N LEU A 32 -13.52 7.52 -1.99
CA LEU A 32 -14.80 7.06 -1.45
C LEU A 32 -15.16 7.72 -0.12
N ARG A 33 -14.15 8.03 0.70
CA ARG A 33 -14.31 8.71 2.00
C ARG A 33 -15.47 8.15 2.83
N CYS A 34 -15.49 6.83 2.95
CA CYS A 34 -16.58 6.09 3.59
C CYS A 34 -16.85 6.64 5.00
N GLU A 35 -18.12 6.68 5.40
CA GLU A 35 -18.50 7.07 6.75
C GLU A 35 -17.84 6.13 7.77
N GLY A 36 -17.16 6.72 8.78
CA GLY A 36 -16.41 5.95 9.77
C GLY A 36 -15.08 5.39 9.29
N CYS A 37 -14.48 5.94 8.23
CA CYS A 37 -13.17 5.52 7.77
C CYS A 37 -12.11 5.66 8.88
N HIS A 38 -11.40 4.58 9.18
CA HIS A 38 -10.36 4.56 10.19
C HIS A 38 -9.03 5.19 9.73
N SER A 39 -8.91 5.51 8.44
CA SER A 39 -7.67 6.01 7.82
C SER A 39 -7.97 7.22 6.94
N GLU A 40 -8.62 8.25 7.49
CA GLU A 40 -8.99 9.46 6.74
C GLU A 40 -7.78 10.17 6.12
N GLU A 41 -6.61 10.03 6.73
CA GLU A 41 -5.35 10.59 6.25
C GLU A 41 -4.95 10.07 4.87
N ILE A 42 -5.34 8.85 4.49
CA ILE A 42 -5.00 8.27 3.18
C ILE A 42 -5.94 8.75 2.07
N TRP A 43 -6.91 9.62 2.36
CA TRP A 43 -7.75 10.26 1.33
C TRP A 43 -6.97 11.25 0.46
N ASP A 44 -5.88 11.82 0.97
CA ASP A 44 -5.03 12.73 0.21
C ASP A 44 -4.13 11.96 -0.76
N GLY A 45 -4.40 12.09 -2.07
CA GLY A 45 -3.59 11.46 -3.11
C GLY A 45 -2.18 12.05 -3.25
N ASN A 46 -1.90 13.20 -2.63
CA ASN A 46 -0.54 13.78 -2.61
C ASN A 46 0.33 13.19 -1.48
N LEU A 47 -0.24 12.39 -0.58
CA LEU A 47 0.50 11.76 0.50
C LEU A 47 1.24 10.52 -0.02
N GLY A 48 2.45 10.28 0.46
CA GLY A 48 3.28 9.15 0.05
C GLY A 48 4.06 9.41 -1.24
N VAL A 49 4.57 8.33 -1.85
CA VAL A 49 5.39 8.35 -3.06
C VAL A 49 4.90 7.33 -4.06
N SER A 50 5.08 7.60 -5.35
CA SER A 50 4.65 6.67 -6.41
C SER A 50 5.37 5.33 -6.29
N LEU A 51 4.60 4.24 -6.19
CA LEU A 51 5.15 2.89 -6.14
C LEU A 51 5.40 2.38 -7.56
N THR A 52 6.55 2.74 -8.13
CA THR A 52 6.96 2.19 -9.43
C THR A 52 7.35 0.72 -9.31
N ASN A 53 7.34 -0.01 -10.42
CA ASN A 53 7.79 -1.41 -10.45
C ASN A 53 9.24 -1.55 -9.98
N GLU A 54 10.10 -0.57 -10.30
CA GLU A 54 11.50 -0.56 -9.91
C GLU A 54 11.64 -0.37 -8.39
N ALA A 55 10.89 0.58 -7.81
CA ALA A 55 10.86 0.79 -6.37
C ALA A 55 10.31 -0.44 -5.63
N PHE A 56 9.22 -1.02 -6.13
CA PHE A 56 8.62 -2.23 -5.58
C PHE A 56 9.61 -3.41 -5.60
N ALA A 57 10.26 -3.67 -6.74
CA ALA A 57 11.28 -4.71 -6.84
C ALA A 57 12.47 -4.47 -5.91
N ALA A 58 12.88 -3.22 -5.71
CA ALA A 58 13.93 -2.86 -4.75
C ALA A 58 13.53 -3.18 -3.31
N TYR A 59 12.27 -2.94 -2.93
CA TYR A 59 11.74 -3.34 -1.62
C TYR A 59 11.73 -4.86 -1.46
N LEU A 60 11.22 -5.62 -2.43
CA LEU A 60 11.21 -7.09 -2.35
C LEU A 60 12.62 -7.66 -2.19
N LYS A 61 13.58 -7.13 -2.95
CA LYS A 61 14.99 -7.52 -2.83
C LYS A 61 15.58 -7.16 -1.47
N LYS A 62 15.25 -5.98 -0.93
CA LYS A 62 15.72 -5.54 0.40
C LYS A 62 15.25 -6.47 1.51
N TYR A 63 14.04 -7.02 1.39
CA TYR A 63 13.40 -7.89 2.39
C TYR A 63 13.40 -9.38 2.00
N GLU A 64 14.17 -9.77 0.98
CA GLU A 64 14.26 -11.15 0.49
C GLU A 64 14.68 -12.10 1.63
N GLY A 65 13.90 -13.15 1.84
CA GLY A 65 14.12 -14.12 2.92
C GLY A 65 13.67 -13.67 4.32
N PHE A 66 13.24 -12.42 4.50
CA PHE A 66 12.69 -11.91 5.76
C PHE A 66 11.16 -11.84 5.78
N ILE A 67 10.55 -11.65 4.61
CA ILE A 67 9.10 -11.58 4.44
C ILE A 67 8.61 -12.82 3.71
N THR A 68 7.37 -13.19 4.00
CA THR A 68 6.67 -14.32 3.38
C THR A 68 5.40 -13.87 2.66
N CYS A 69 4.89 -12.68 3.00
CA CYS A 69 3.70 -12.08 2.41
C CYS A 69 3.96 -10.62 1.96
N VAL A 70 3.31 -10.21 0.87
CA VAL A 70 3.17 -8.81 0.48
C VAL A 70 1.70 -8.43 0.65
N LEU A 71 1.44 -7.37 1.38
CA LEU A 71 0.09 -6.92 1.71
C LEU A 71 -0.11 -5.51 1.19
N PHE A 72 -1.18 -5.30 0.42
CA PHE A 72 -1.62 -3.96 0.02
C PHE A 72 -2.83 -3.60 0.86
N PHE A 73 -2.69 -2.57 1.69
CA PHE A 73 -3.83 -1.94 2.32
C PHE A 73 -4.50 -1.01 1.33
N GLY A 74 -5.71 -0.59 1.69
CA GLY A 74 -6.43 0.41 0.92
C GLY A 74 -5.65 1.71 0.75
N GLY A 75 -6.19 2.76 0.15
CA GLY A 75 -7.60 3.05 -0.08
C GLY A 75 -8.36 2.19 -1.08
N GLU A 76 -8.98 2.82 -2.06
CA GLU A 76 -9.80 2.11 -3.04
C GLU A 76 -8.93 1.37 -4.06
N TRP A 77 -9.33 0.14 -4.41
CA TRP A 77 -8.59 -0.80 -5.27
C TRP A 77 -9.09 -0.78 -6.72
N HIS A 78 -10.28 -0.27 -6.97
CA HIS A 78 -10.79 -0.02 -8.32
C HIS A 78 -10.16 1.24 -8.90
N ALA A 79 -9.38 1.09 -9.97
CA ALA A 79 -8.74 2.20 -10.66
C ALA A 79 -9.74 3.31 -11.04
N GLU A 80 -10.96 2.97 -11.45
CA GLU A 80 -12.04 3.92 -11.78
C GLU A 80 -12.54 4.77 -10.60
N CYS A 81 -12.28 4.35 -9.36
CA CYS A 81 -12.65 5.08 -8.16
C CYS A 81 -11.47 5.84 -7.52
N VAL A 82 -10.28 5.76 -8.12
CA VAL A 82 -9.06 6.49 -7.72
C VAL A 82 -8.71 7.60 -8.74
N PHE A 83 -9.22 7.53 -9.98
CA PHE A 83 -9.06 8.58 -11.02
C PHE A 83 -10.30 9.43 -11.25
#